data_AF-A0A7C3LFM9-F1
#
_entry.id   AF-A0A7C3LFM9-F1
#
_cell.length_a   1.000
_cell.length_b   1.000
_cell.length_c   1.000
_cell.angle_alpha   90.00
_cell.angle_beta   90.00
_cell.angle_gamma   90.00
#
_symmetry.space_group_name_H-M   'P 1'
#
loop_
_entity.id
_entity.type
_entity.pdbx_description
1 polymer ?
#
loop_
_entity_poly.entity_id
_entity_poly.type
_entity_poly.pdbx_seq_one_letter_code
_entity_poly.pdbx_strand_id
1 'polypeptide(L)'
;MTRRQKRKVSDPKAAALRAAGALNPSSDRVTDESFSKGEFFDRRDQMQVKYEMLRRHRVDGRPVTETAAAFGKSRQSFYTASAAFEARGIPGLLPARRGPKGAHKCTDEVLDFVEGQRREEGTEDGARLAAAVRERFGIVVHPRSVLRALARREKKRRWTP
;
A
#
# COMPACT_ATOMS: atom_id res chain seq x y z
N MET A 1 47.75 -11.83 -11.17
CA MET A 1 47.10 -10.51 -11.15
C MET A 1 45.60 -10.68 -10.97
N THR A 2 45.10 -10.55 -9.74
CA THR A 2 43.69 -10.84 -9.40
C THR A 2 42.85 -9.57 -9.55
N ARG A 3 41.95 -9.56 -10.53
CA ARG A 3 41.02 -8.45 -10.83
C ARG A 3 40.06 -8.28 -9.66
N ARG A 4 40.33 -7.29 -8.80
CA ARG A 4 39.51 -6.94 -7.63
C ARG A 4 38.13 -6.47 -8.13
N GLN A 5 37.13 -7.35 -8.00
CA GLN A 5 35.74 -7.07 -8.33
C GLN A 5 35.25 -5.91 -7.44
N LYS A 6 34.99 -4.74 -8.03
CA LYS A 6 34.43 -3.58 -7.32
C LYS A 6 33.11 -4.02 -6.66
N ARG A 7 33.09 -4.14 -5.32
CA ARG A 7 31.84 -4.33 -4.56
C ARG A 7 30.90 -3.19 -4.93
N LYS A 8 29.75 -3.53 -5.51
CA LYS A 8 28.68 -2.58 -5.82
C LYS A 8 28.30 -1.90 -4.51
N VAL A 9 28.67 -0.63 -4.35
CA VAL A 9 28.31 0.15 -3.16
C VAL A 9 26.80 0.15 -3.08
N SER A 10 26.25 -0.48 -2.05
CA SER A 10 24.81 -0.44 -1.76
C SER A 10 24.43 1.00 -1.51
N ASP A 11 23.45 1.53 -2.23
CA ASP A 11 22.86 2.85 -1.97
C ASP A 11 21.83 2.69 -0.83
N PRO A 12 22.19 3.05 0.43
CA PRO A 12 21.35 2.78 1.58
C PRO A 12 20.04 3.57 1.52
N LYS A 13 20.05 4.77 0.94
CA LYS A 13 18.86 5.61 0.81
C LYS A 13 17.89 5.00 -0.19
N ALA A 14 18.36 4.56 -1.36
CA ALA A 14 17.50 3.89 -2.34
C ALA A 14 16.94 2.56 -1.80
N ALA A 15 17.69 1.83 -0.97
CA ALA A 15 17.19 0.64 -0.29
C ALA A 15 16.06 0.97 0.69
N ALA A 16 16.25 2.00 1.54
CA ALA A 16 15.23 2.47 2.48
C ALA A 16 13.96 2.96 1.76
N LEU A 17 14.12 3.77 0.71
CA LEU A 17 13.00 4.24 -0.12
C LEU A 17 12.23 3.07 -0.75
N ARG A 18 12.93 2.03 -1.23
CA ARG A 18 12.27 0.84 -1.78
C ARG A 18 11.49 0.08 -0.70
N ALA A 19 12.08 -0.12 0.48
CA ALA A 19 11.41 -0.79 1.60
C ALA A 19 10.15 -0.03 2.07
N ALA A 20 10.18 1.30 2.03
CA ALA A 20 9.04 2.16 2.34
C ALA A 20 8.02 2.30 1.19
N GLY A 21 8.29 1.75 0.00
CA GLY A 21 7.46 1.97 -1.19
C GLY A 21 7.50 3.42 -1.72
N ALA A 22 8.54 4.16 -1.36
CA ALA A 22 8.75 5.57 -1.69
C ALA A 22 9.77 5.79 -2.83
N LEU A 23 10.39 4.72 -3.36
CA LEU A 23 11.35 4.84 -4.46
C LEU A 23 10.63 5.23 -5.75
N ASN A 24 11.02 6.35 -6.36
CA ASN A 24 10.51 6.81 -7.64
C ASN A 24 11.17 6.04 -8.80
N PRO A 25 10.43 5.16 -9.51
CA PRO A 25 11.00 4.36 -10.59
C PRO A 25 11.33 5.20 -11.84
N SER A 26 10.73 6.39 -11.98
CA SER A 26 10.91 7.29 -13.13
C SER A 26 11.63 8.57 -12.70
N SER A 27 12.68 8.42 -11.90
CA SER A 27 13.45 9.55 -11.36
C SER A 27 14.13 10.37 -12.46
N ASP A 28 14.48 9.74 -13.58
CA ASP A 28 15.05 10.34 -14.80
C ASP A 28 14.10 11.33 -15.49
N ARG A 29 12.78 11.20 -15.27
CA ARG A 29 11.77 12.08 -15.87
C ARG A 29 11.50 13.35 -15.06
N VAL A 30 12.14 13.51 -13.90
CA VAL A 30 12.04 14.74 -13.09
C VAL A 30 13.07 15.72 -13.62
N THR A 31 12.59 16.78 -14.27
CA THR A 31 13.39 17.81 -14.94
C THR A 31 13.28 19.18 -14.29
N ASP A 32 12.44 19.35 -13.26
CA ASP A 32 12.39 20.59 -12.48
C ASP A 32 13.79 20.95 -11.95
N GLU A 33 14.15 22.22 -12.13
CA GLU A 33 15.49 22.73 -11.82
C GLU A 33 15.91 22.52 -10.37
N SER A 34 14.96 22.46 -9.43
CA SER A 34 15.23 22.26 -8.01
C SER A 34 15.93 20.93 -7.76
N PHE A 35 15.61 19.90 -8.57
CA PHE A 35 16.20 18.56 -8.50
C PHE A 35 17.54 18.44 -9.24
N SER A 36 17.95 19.48 -9.97
CA SER A 36 19.22 19.51 -10.71
C SER A 36 20.32 20.27 -9.96
N LYS A 37 19.95 21.17 -9.04
CA LYS A 37 20.84 22.21 -8.49
C LYS A 37 21.37 21.95 -7.07
N GLY A 38 21.03 20.85 -6.40
CA GLY A 38 21.47 20.63 -5.02
C GLY A 38 21.34 19.21 -4.49
N GLU A 39 21.90 18.97 -3.30
CA GLU A 39 21.91 17.66 -2.62
C GLU A 39 20.62 17.38 -1.84
N PHE A 40 19.82 18.41 -1.56
CA PHE A 40 18.61 18.31 -0.73
C PHE A 40 17.43 17.66 -1.45
N PHE A 41 17.20 18.03 -2.72
CA PHE A 41 16.10 17.49 -3.54
C PHE A 41 16.55 16.21 -4.24
N ASP A 42 15.89 15.09 -3.92
CA ASP A 42 16.21 13.77 -4.45
C ASP A 42 15.09 13.26 -5.35
N ARG A 43 15.34 13.22 -6.65
CA ARG A 43 14.39 12.74 -7.66
C ARG A 43 14.02 11.26 -7.49
N ARG A 44 14.80 10.50 -6.71
CA ARG A 44 14.52 9.10 -6.34
C ARG A 44 13.49 9.00 -5.22
N ASP A 45 13.24 10.06 -4.46
CA ASP A 45 12.21 10.10 -3.42
C ASP A 45 10.87 10.53 -4.03
N GLN A 46 9.96 9.56 -4.19
CA GLN A 46 8.65 9.81 -4.78
C GLN A 46 7.77 10.73 -3.93
N MET A 47 7.93 10.70 -2.59
CA MET A 47 7.17 11.57 -1.70
C MET A 47 7.63 13.01 -1.89
N GLN A 48 8.94 13.25 -1.89
CA GLN A 48 9.51 14.59 -2.10
C GLN A 48 9.15 15.13 -3.48
N VAL A 49 9.26 14.31 -4.55
CA VAL A 49 8.84 14.70 -5.90
C VAL A 49 7.37 15.13 -5.94
N LYS A 50 6.46 14.38 -5.30
CA LYS A 50 5.04 14.77 -5.28
C LYS A 50 4.79 16.03 -4.44
N TYR A 51 5.46 16.16 -3.29
CA TYR A 51 5.31 17.32 -2.44
C TYR A 51 5.77 18.59 -3.15
N GLU A 52 6.97 18.56 -3.73
CA GLU A 52 7.53 19.70 -4.46
C GLU A 52 6.71 20.03 -5.71
N MET A 53 6.16 19.03 -6.41
CA MET A 53 5.22 19.26 -7.52
C MET A 53 3.98 20.05 -7.04
N LEU A 54 3.39 19.70 -5.89
CA LEU A 54 2.24 20.42 -5.35
C LEU A 54 2.63 21.81 -4.86
N ARG A 55 3.76 21.94 -4.17
CA ARG A 55 4.31 23.23 -3.71
C ARG A 55 4.54 24.17 -4.89
N ARG A 56 5.18 23.71 -5.96
CA ARG A 56 5.48 24.50 -7.16
C ARG A 56 4.23 25.12 -7.78
N HIS A 57 3.14 24.36 -7.86
CA HIS A 57 1.87 24.90 -8.34
C HIS A 57 1.24 25.89 -7.36
N ARG A 58 1.14 25.52 -6.07
CA ARG A 58 0.35 26.27 -5.08
C ARG A 58 1.04 27.53 -4.56
N VAL A 59 2.36 27.46 -4.40
CA VAL A 59 3.17 28.55 -3.83
C VAL A 59 3.76 29.41 -4.95
N ASP A 60 4.30 28.79 -6.00
CA ASP A 60 4.96 29.52 -7.08
C ASP A 60 4.00 29.83 -8.26
N GLY A 61 2.72 29.42 -8.17
CA GLY A 61 1.67 29.75 -9.15
C GLY A 61 1.82 29.08 -10.53
N ARG A 62 2.72 28.09 -10.67
CA ARG A 62 3.05 27.47 -11.96
C ARG A 62 1.86 26.65 -12.48
N PRO A 63 1.54 26.66 -13.79
CA PRO A 63 0.42 25.90 -14.32
C PRO A 63 0.51 24.40 -14.00
N VAL A 64 -0.63 23.76 -13.73
CA VAL A 64 -0.70 22.31 -13.40
C VAL A 64 -0.05 21.46 -14.51
N THR A 65 -0.32 21.78 -15.77
CA THR A 65 0.21 21.02 -16.92
C THR A 65 1.73 21.07 -16.97
N GLU A 66 2.31 22.26 -16.84
CA GLU A 66 3.76 22.48 -16.87
C GLU A 66 4.43 21.82 -15.66
N THR A 67 3.83 21.99 -14.48
CA THR A 67 4.34 21.43 -13.23
C THR A 67 4.29 19.91 -13.22
N ALA A 68 3.18 19.30 -13.65
CA ALA A 68 3.09 17.84 -13.75
C ALA A 68 4.15 17.30 -14.72
N ALA A 69 4.33 17.94 -15.89
CA ALA A 69 5.33 17.54 -16.87
C ALA A 69 6.77 17.63 -16.33
N ALA A 70 7.15 18.75 -15.70
CA ALA A 70 8.48 18.96 -15.13
C ALA A 70 8.83 17.95 -14.01
N PHE A 71 7.82 17.39 -13.35
CA PHE A 71 7.99 16.38 -12.29
C PHE A 71 7.76 14.94 -12.80
N GLY A 72 7.67 14.75 -14.13
CA GLY A 72 7.51 13.44 -14.75
C GLY A 72 6.16 12.76 -14.41
N LYS A 73 5.10 13.55 -14.20
CA LYS A 73 3.74 13.11 -13.84
C LYS A 73 2.71 13.55 -14.87
N SER A 74 1.58 12.85 -14.89
CA SER A 74 0.40 13.28 -15.65
C SER A 74 -0.45 14.26 -14.84
N ARG A 75 -1.32 15.02 -15.51
CA ARG A 75 -2.35 15.85 -14.85
C ARG A 75 -3.21 15.04 -13.89
N GLN A 76 -3.61 13.83 -14.28
CA GLN A 76 -4.38 12.94 -13.40
C GLN A 76 -3.61 12.59 -12.13
N SER A 77 -2.31 12.30 -12.25
CA SER A 77 -1.44 12.02 -11.10
C SER A 77 -1.29 13.26 -10.21
N PHE A 78 -1.29 14.47 -10.77
CA PHE A 78 -1.28 15.71 -9.99
C PHE A 78 -2.53 15.82 -9.12
N TYR A 79 -3.73 15.72 -9.72
CA TYR A 79 -4.97 15.86 -8.95
C TYR A 79 -5.15 14.75 -7.91
N THR A 80 -4.74 13.52 -8.24
CA THR A 80 -4.73 12.41 -7.29
C THR A 80 -3.82 12.69 -6.09
N ALA A 81 -2.62 13.22 -6.34
CA ALA A 81 -1.69 13.60 -5.28
C ALA A 81 -2.21 14.78 -4.45
N SER A 82 -2.77 15.79 -5.11
CA SER A 82 -3.38 16.97 -4.46
C SER A 82 -4.50 16.54 -3.51
N ALA A 83 -5.46 15.73 -3.99
CA ALA A 83 -6.56 15.24 -3.16
C ALA A 83 -6.07 14.38 -1.99
N ALA A 84 -5.07 13.52 -2.22
CA ALA A 84 -4.49 12.70 -1.15
C ALA A 84 -3.73 13.53 -0.10
N PHE A 85 -3.08 14.62 -0.53
CA PHE A 85 -2.40 15.56 0.35
C PHE A 85 -3.38 16.39 1.17
N GLU A 86 -4.46 16.90 0.57
CA GLU A 86 -5.53 17.60 1.31
C GLU A 86 -6.15 16.71 2.38
N ALA A 87 -6.44 15.45 2.05
CA ALA A 87 -7.13 14.54 2.96
C ALA A 87 -6.23 14.03 4.10
N ARG A 88 -4.92 13.88 3.90
CA ARG A 88 -4.04 13.12 4.81
C ARG A 88 -2.67 13.74 5.03
N GLY A 89 -2.41 14.94 4.51
CA GLY A 89 -1.11 15.59 4.51
C GLY A 89 -0.04 14.80 3.76
N ILE A 90 1.23 14.99 4.18
CA ILE A 90 2.40 14.30 3.61
C ILE A 90 2.25 12.77 3.57
N PRO A 91 1.73 12.09 4.62
CA PRO A 91 1.48 10.64 4.57
C PRO A 91 0.59 10.19 3.40
N GLY A 92 -0.30 11.06 2.92
CA GLY A 92 -1.17 10.79 1.78
C GLY A 92 -0.43 10.62 0.43
N LEU A 93 0.81 11.12 0.32
CA LEU A 93 1.60 11.08 -0.90
C LEU A 93 2.28 9.73 -1.15
N LEU A 94 2.39 8.88 -0.13
CA LEU A 94 2.92 7.53 -0.29
C LEU A 94 1.86 6.58 -0.86
N PRO A 95 2.27 5.55 -1.63
CA PRO A 95 1.36 4.48 -2.01
C PRO A 95 0.78 3.83 -0.75
N ALA A 96 -0.54 3.69 -0.68
CA ALA A 96 -1.16 2.86 0.35
C ALA A 96 -0.66 1.42 0.19
N ARG A 97 -0.46 0.70 1.32
CA ARG A 97 -0.11 -0.72 1.28
C ARG A 97 -1.14 -1.46 0.41
N ARG A 98 -0.66 -2.01 -0.70
CA ARG A 98 -1.48 -2.83 -1.59
C ARG A 98 -1.70 -4.19 -0.93
N GLY A 99 -2.96 -4.58 -0.83
CA GLY A 99 -3.39 -5.87 -0.33
C GLY A 99 -4.92 -5.91 -0.25
N PRO A 100 -5.53 -7.11 -0.26
CA PRO A 100 -6.97 -7.23 -0.01
C PRO A 100 -7.27 -6.59 1.36
N LYS A 101 -8.12 -5.54 1.36
CA LYS A 101 -8.48 -4.77 2.55
C LYS A 101 -9.36 -5.53 3.56
N GLY A 102 -9.76 -6.75 3.21
CA GLY A 102 -10.56 -7.65 4.03
C GLY A 102 -10.82 -8.97 3.31
N ALA A 103 -11.19 -10.00 4.05
CA ALA A 103 -11.65 -11.26 3.46
C ALA A 103 -13.08 -11.08 2.96
N HIS A 104 -13.26 -10.85 1.65
CA HIS A 104 -14.58 -10.57 1.06
C HIS A 104 -15.61 -11.71 1.19
N LYS A 105 -15.19 -12.93 1.56
CA LYS A 105 -16.09 -14.08 1.80
C LYS A 105 -16.12 -14.59 3.25
N CYS A 106 -15.22 -14.10 4.09
CA CYS A 106 -15.15 -14.47 5.51
C CYS A 106 -15.25 -13.17 6.32
N THR A 107 -16.39 -12.51 6.17
CA THR A 107 -16.75 -11.31 6.94
C THR A 107 -16.91 -11.66 8.42
N ASP A 108 -16.95 -10.65 9.29
CA ASP A 108 -17.15 -10.89 10.73
C ASP A 108 -18.47 -11.62 11.01
N GLU A 109 -19.56 -11.27 10.32
CA GLU A 109 -20.86 -11.95 10.42
C GLU A 109 -20.77 -13.45 10.08
N VAL A 110 -20.09 -13.81 9.00
CA VAL A 110 -19.88 -15.21 8.62
C VAL A 110 -19.05 -15.94 9.67
N LEU A 111 -18.03 -15.28 10.24
CA LEU A 111 -17.19 -15.88 11.29
C LEU A 111 -17.92 -16.01 12.63
N ASP A 112 -18.83 -15.09 12.97
CA ASP A 112 -19.68 -15.19 14.15
C ASP A 112 -20.64 -16.38 14.05
N PHE A 113 -21.27 -16.57 12.88
CA PHE A 113 -22.11 -17.75 12.62
C PHE A 113 -21.30 -19.05 12.73
N VAL A 114 -20.12 -19.11 12.12
CA VAL A 114 -19.26 -20.30 12.15
C VAL A 114 -18.76 -20.60 13.57
N GLU A 115 -18.45 -19.58 14.38
CA GLU A 115 -18.11 -19.76 15.80
C GLU A 115 -19.32 -20.25 16.61
N GLY A 116 -20.54 -19.80 16.30
CA GLY A 116 -21.78 -20.32 16.90
C GLY A 116 -21.97 -21.81 16.61
N GLN A 117 -21.85 -22.19 15.33
CA GLN A 117 -21.92 -23.58 14.88
C GLN A 117 -20.89 -24.49 15.58
N ARG A 118 -19.66 -24.00 15.80
CA ARG A 118 -18.65 -24.74 16.58
C ARG A 118 -19.05 -24.98 18.02
N ARG A 119 -19.74 -24.03 18.67
CA ARG A 119 -20.17 -24.16 20.07
C ARG A 119 -21.38 -25.09 20.21
N GLU A 120 -22.30 -25.03 19.25
CA GLU A 120 -23.55 -25.81 19.28
C GLU A 120 -23.32 -27.25 18.85
N GLU A 121 -22.57 -27.47 17.75
CA GLU A 121 -22.36 -28.81 17.17
C GLU A 121 -21.04 -29.47 17.58
N GLY A 122 -20.12 -28.72 18.19
CA GLY A 122 -18.80 -29.22 18.61
C GLY A 122 -17.85 -29.61 17.46
N THR A 123 -18.18 -29.28 16.21
CA THR A 123 -17.40 -29.72 15.03
C THR A 123 -16.32 -28.72 14.62
N GLU A 124 -15.08 -29.18 14.51
CA GLU A 124 -13.98 -28.38 13.93
C GLU A 124 -13.81 -28.59 12.41
N ASP A 125 -14.62 -29.45 11.79
CA ASP A 125 -14.48 -29.84 10.40
C ASP A 125 -14.78 -28.67 9.45
N GLY A 126 -13.74 -28.18 8.78
CA GLY A 126 -13.85 -27.08 7.83
C GLY A 126 -14.80 -27.37 6.65
N ALA A 127 -15.02 -28.63 6.27
CA ALA A 127 -15.95 -28.98 5.19
C ALA A 127 -17.40 -28.77 5.63
N ARG A 128 -17.77 -29.22 6.83
CA ARG A 128 -19.08 -28.99 7.42
C ARG A 128 -19.35 -27.50 7.63
N LEU A 129 -18.38 -26.78 8.17
CA LEU A 129 -18.51 -25.33 8.39
C LEU A 129 -18.66 -24.57 7.06
N ALA A 130 -17.95 -24.97 6.00
CA ALA A 130 -18.12 -24.37 4.68
C ALA A 130 -19.50 -24.69 4.06
N ALA A 131 -20.03 -25.89 4.28
CA ALA A 131 -21.37 -26.27 3.85
C ALA A 131 -22.45 -25.45 4.58
N ALA A 132 -22.34 -25.29 5.90
CA ALA A 132 -23.25 -24.47 6.69
C ALA A 132 -23.22 -23.00 6.26
N VAL A 133 -22.03 -22.45 5.95
CA VAL A 133 -21.90 -21.08 5.40
C VAL A 133 -22.60 -20.95 4.05
N ARG A 134 -22.48 -21.96 3.17
CA ARG A 134 -23.18 -21.96 1.88
C ARG A 134 -24.70 -22.01 2.08
N GLU A 135 -25.18 -22.84 3.00
CA GLU A 135 -26.61 -22.99 3.29
C GLU A 135 -27.21 -21.70 3.86
N ARG A 136 -26.53 -21.08 4.83
CA ARG A 136 -27.05 -19.88 5.51
C ARG A 136 -26.90 -18.60 4.69
N PHE A 137 -25.76 -18.41 4.02
CA PHE A 137 -25.40 -17.14 3.38
C PHE A 137 -25.34 -17.21 1.84
N GLY A 138 -25.46 -18.39 1.23
CA GLY A 138 -25.29 -18.57 -0.21
C GLY A 138 -23.84 -18.41 -0.69
N ILE A 139 -22.87 -18.31 0.23
CA ILE A 139 -21.47 -18.02 -0.11
C ILE A 139 -20.68 -19.32 -0.26
N VAL A 140 -20.05 -19.52 -1.41
CA VAL A 140 -19.11 -20.62 -1.62
C VAL A 140 -17.72 -20.23 -1.14
N VAL A 141 -17.32 -20.83 -0.02
CA VAL A 141 -16.01 -20.66 0.63
C VAL A 141 -15.28 -22.00 0.68
N HIS A 142 -13.96 -21.97 0.46
CA HIS A 142 -13.15 -23.17 0.62
C HIS A 142 -12.97 -23.50 2.13
N PRO A 143 -13.06 -24.77 2.57
CA PRO A 143 -12.85 -25.18 3.96
C PRO A 143 -11.62 -24.56 4.62
N ARG A 144 -10.47 -24.65 3.93
CA ARG A 144 -9.20 -24.04 4.37
C ARG A 144 -9.26 -22.52 4.54
N SER A 145 -10.10 -21.81 3.78
CA SER A 145 -10.27 -20.37 3.92
C SER A 145 -11.04 -20.02 5.20
N VAL A 146 -12.08 -20.79 5.52
CA VAL A 146 -12.86 -20.65 6.77
C VAL A 146 -11.94 -20.87 7.97
N LEU A 147 -11.22 -22.00 8.00
CA LEU A 147 -10.31 -22.34 9.10
C LEU A 147 -9.19 -21.29 9.26
N ARG A 148 -8.61 -20.80 8.16
CA ARG A 148 -7.59 -19.73 8.21
C ARG A 148 -8.17 -18.41 8.71
N ALA A 149 -9.42 -18.09 8.37
CA ALA A 149 -10.06 -16.86 8.80
C ALA A 149 -10.34 -16.89 10.32
N LEU A 150 -10.83 -18.01 10.84
CA LEU A 150 -11.01 -18.24 12.29
C LEU A 150 -9.67 -18.11 13.05
N ALA A 151 -8.63 -18.81 12.60
CA ALA A 151 -7.32 -18.76 13.24
C ALA A 151 -6.70 -17.35 13.23
N ARG A 152 -6.95 -16.54 12.19
CA ARG A 152 -6.52 -15.13 12.17
C ARG A 152 -7.31 -14.29 13.18
N ARG A 153 -8.62 -14.53 13.31
CA ARG A 153 -9.50 -13.81 14.23
C ARG A 153 -9.13 -14.07 15.69
N GLU A 154 -8.83 -15.33 16.04
CA GLU A 154 -8.32 -15.72 17.35
C GLU A 154 -6.98 -15.03 17.67
N LYS A 155 -6.04 -15.02 16.72
CA LYS A 155 -4.77 -14.30 16.89
C LYS A 155 -4.96 -12.81 17.11
N LYS A 156 -5.92 -12.19 16.38
CA LYS A 156 -6.24 -10.77 16.54
C LYS A 156 -6.84 -10.48 17.92
N ARG A 157 -7.79 -11.30 18.39
CA ARG A 157 -8.37 -11.20 19.74
C ARG A 157 -7.29 -11.32 20.83
N ARG A 158 -6.36 -12.27 20.69
CA ARG A 158 -5.25 -12.46 21.64
C ARG A 158 -4.24 -11.29 21.68
N TRP A 159 -4.10 -10.54 20.59
CA TRP A 159 -3.13 -9.47 20.45
C TRP A 159 -3.73 -8.06 20.65
N THR A 160 -5.02 -7.98 20.97
CA THR A 160 -5.63 -6.68 21.32
C THR A 160 -5.27 -6.39 22.79
N PRO A 161 -4.58 -5.29 23.11
CA PRO A 161 -4.20 -4.95 24.49
C PRO A 161 -5.41 -4.75 25.40
#